data_AF-A0A0S3TQC6-F1
#
_entry.id   AF-A0A0S3TQC6-F1
#
_cell.length_a   1.000
_cell.length_b   1.000
_cell.length_c   1.000
_cell.angle_alpha   90.00
_cell.angle_beta   90.00
_cell.angle_gamma   90.00
#
_symmetry.space_group_name_H-M   'P 1'
#
loop_
_entity.id
_entity.type
_entity.pdbx_description
1 polymer ?
#
loop_
_entity_poly.entity_id
_entity_poly.type
_entity_poly.pdbx_seq_one_letter_code
_entity_poly.pdbx_strand_id
1 'polypeptide(L)'
;MTIQTLQVGNEVLQANQLLSLLHRYQLLPQVLRAKVIDEAIAPFNCTEAEMQAAIASFRARYQITSPEEQQAWLQQHQLTEAEMQELAIRPVLIKKFQLLMWGRKLESYFLQRKANLDQVVYSLIRTKDEGLAQELYFRICEGEQSFASAAEKYSQGSEAKTGGVLGPVPLSQPHPVIQQILSISQPGQLWEPRAIAEWFVIIRLEKLMPAQLNDAMQQQLLDELFETWIQKQVQTRLQSSSHVMETVAA
;
A
#
# COMPACT_ATOMS: atom_id res chain seq x y z
N MET A 1 -5.27 -42.84 -18.97
CA MET A 1 -4.96 -41.46 -18.56
C MET A 1 -6.26 -40.77 -18.26
N THR A 2 -6.53 -40.43 -17.00
CA THR A 2 -7.78 -39.79 -16.60
C THR A 2 -7.74 -38.34 -17.07
N ILE A 3 -8.47 -38.02 -18.13
CA ILE A 3 -8.62 -36.63 -18.61
C ILE A 3 -9.43 -35.91 -17.53
N GLN A 4 -8.77 -34.99 -16.81
CA GLN A 4 -9.46 -34.16 -15.81
C GLN A 4 -10.37 -33.18 -16.55
N THR A 5 -11.68 -33.39 -16.44
CA THR A 5 -12.71 -32.58 -17.08
C THR A 5 -13.53 -31.87 -16.00
N LEU A 6 -13.87 -30.60 -16.24
CA LEU A 6 -14.79 -29.85 -15.39
C LEU A 6 -16.17 -29.81 -16.07
N GLN A 7 -17.18 -30.43 -15.47
CA GLN A 7 -18.54 -30.36 -15.99
C GLN A 7 -19.21 -29.07 -15.50
N VAL A 8 -19.63 -28.21 -16.45
CA VAL A 8 -20.35 -26.97 -16.19
C VAL A 8 -21.71 -27.07 -16.86
N GLY A 9 -22.72 -27.49 -16.09
CA GLY A 9 -24.06 -27.79 -16.63
C GLY A 9 -24.02 -28.94 -17.65
N ASN A 10 -24.39 -28.64 -18.90
CA ASN A 10 -24.40 -29.61 -20.00
C ASN A 10 -23.08 -29.63 -20.81
N GLU A 11 -22.12 -28.78 -20.49
CA GLU A 11 -20.83 -28.72 -21.17
C GLU A 11 -19.73 -29.37 -20.34
N VAL A 12 -18.86 -30.14 -21.01
CA VAL A 12 -17.67 -30.73 -20.41
C VAL A 12 -16.48 -29.90 -20.84
N LEU A 13 -15.94 -29.09 -19.93
CA LEU A 13 -14.75 -28.29 -20.18
C LEU A 13 -13.51 -29.17 -20.05
N GLN A 14 -12.79 -29.32 -21.15
CA GLN A 14 -11.47 -29.94 -21.17
C GLN A 14 -10.40 -28.96 -20.64
N ALA A 15 -9.27 -29.50 -20.17
CA ALA A 15 -8.20 -28.69 -19.56
C ALA A 15 -7.68 -27.56 -20.48
N ASN A 16 -7.57 -27.81 -21.79
CA ASN A 16 -7.17 -26.80 -22.79
C ASN A 16 -8.22 -25.68 -22.95
N GLN A 17 -9.51 -26.01 -22.91
CA GLN A 17 -10.61 -25.06 -22.96
C GLN A 17 -10.65 -24.21 -21.69
N LEU A 18 -10.46 -24.84 -20.52
CA LEU A 18 -10.36 -24.14 -19.24
C LEU A 18 -9.17 -23.16 -19.22
N LEU A 19 -7.98 -23.59 -19.66
CA LEU A 19 -6.80 -22.73 -19.78
C LEU A 19 -7.06 -21.53 -20.70
N SER A 20 -7.74 -21.75 -21.84
CA SER A 20 -8.12 -20.69 -22.77
C SER A 20 -9.09 -19.69 -22.15
N LEU A 21 -10.06 -20.15 -21.36
CA LEU A 21 -10.98 -19.29 -20.62
C LEU A 21 -10.26 -18.50 -19.53
N LEU A 22 -9.39 -19.15 -18.75
CA LEU A 22 -8.60 -18.49 -17.69
C LEU A 22 -7.68 -17.41 -18.27
N HIS A 23 -7.11 -17.63 -19.45
CA HIS A 23 -6.32 -16.61 -20.15
C HIS A 23 -7.21 -15.47 -20.65
N ARG A 24 -8.29 -15.78 -21.37
CA ARG A 24 -9.22 -14.79 -21.96
C ARG A 24 -9.81 -13.83 -20.93
N TYR A 25 -10.14 -14.35 -19.74
CA TYR A 25 -10.73 -13.57 -18.65
C TYR A 25 -9.72 -13.08 -17.61
N GLN A 26 -8.41 -13.16 -17.88
CA GLN A 26 -7.34 -12.69 -16.99
C GLN A 26 -7.38 -13.31 -15.57
N LEU A 27 -7.86 -14.55 -15.47
CA LEU A 27 -7.90 -15.32 -14.23
C LEU A 27 -6.62 -16.13 -14.00
N LEU A 28 -5.87 -16.42 -15.08
CA LEU A 28 -4.61 -17.17 -15.00
C LEU A 28 -3.58 -16.52 -14.03
N PRO A 29 -3.35 -15.19 -14.02
CA PRO A 29 -2.46 -14.57 -13.05
C PRO A 29 -2.90 -14.77 -11.60
N GLN A 30 -4.21 -14.82 -11.33
CA GLN A 30 -4.76 -15.01 -9.98
C GLN A 30 -4.52 -16.43 -9.47
N VAL A 31 -4.70 -17.43 -10.34
CA VAL A 31 -4.40 -18.83 -10.03
C VAL A 31 -2.90 -19.02 -9.79
N LEU A 32 -2.05 -18.44 -10.66
CA LEU A 32 -0.61 -18.49 -10.49
C LEU A 32 -0.16 -17.82 -9.20
N ARG A 33 -0.77 -16.69 -8.84
CA ARG A 33 -0.54 -16.01 -7.58
C ARG A 33 -0.84 -16.93 -6.40
N ALA A 34 -2.01 -17.56 -6.35
CA ALA A 34 -2.36 -18.49 -5.27
C ALA A 34 -1.32 -19.61 -5.16
N LYS A 35 -0.95 -20.22 -6.30
CA LYS A 35 0.05 -21.28 -6.38
C LYS A 35 1.44 -20.84 -5.91
N VAL A 36 1.92 -19.66 -6.32
CA VAL A 36 3.21 -19.10 -5.87
C VAL A 36 3.20 -18.94 -4.34
N ILE A 37 2.09 -18.46 -3.78
CA ILE A 37 1.95 -18.31 -2.33
C ILE A 37 2.01 -19.67 -1.65
N ASP A 38 1.27 -20.67 -2.14
CA ASP A 38 1.23 -22.02 -1.56
C ASP A 38 2.63 -22.64 -1.52
N GLU A 39 3.37 -22.56 -2.63
CA GLU A 39 4.74 -23.06 -2.71
C GLU A 39 5.69 -22.32 -1.77
N ALA A 40 5.50 -21.00 -1.59
CA ALA A 40 6.33 -20.18 -0.72
C ALA A 40 6.10 -20.49 0.77
N ILE A 41 4.86 -20.80 1.15
CA ILE A 41 4.48 -21.07 2.54
C ILE A 41 4.57 -22.55 2.92
N ALA A 42 4.67 -23.47 1.97
CA ALA A 42 4.75 -24.91 2.21
C ALA A 42 5.85 -25.35 3.22
N PRO A 43 7.03 -24.70 3.32
CA PRO A 43 8.03 -25.05 4.32
C PRO A 43 7.69 -24.63 5.76
N PHE A 44 6.63 -23.84 5.95
CA PHE A 44 6.28 -23.25 7.24
C PHE A 44 5.14 -24.02 7.91
N ASN A 45 5.24 -24.15 9.23
CA ASN A 45 4.22 -24.81 10.04
C ASN A 45 3.67 -23.85 11.10
N CYS A 46 2.43 -24.09 11.53
CA CYS A 46 1.82 -23.44 12.67
C CYS A 46 1.96 -24.32 13.92
N THR A 47 2.23 -23.68 15.06
CA THR A 47 2.03 -24.32 16.36
C THR A 47 0.53 -24.43 16.65
N GLU A 48 0.15 -25.32 17.57
CA GLU A 48 -1.25 -25.50 17.94
C GLU A 48 -1.88 -24.21 18.46
N ALA A 49 -1.15 -23.44 19.27
CA ALA A 49 -1.60 -22.13 19.77
C ALA A 49 -1.86 -21.12 18.64
N GLU A 50 -0.97 -21.05 17.64
CA GLU A 50 -1.15 -20.18 16.48
C GLU A 50 -2.35 -20.62 15.63
N MET A 51 -2.55 -21.93 15.46
CA MET A 51 -3.68 -22.47 14.71
C MET A 51 -5.01 -22.12 15.38
N GLN A 52 -5.13 -22.30 16.70
CA GLN A 52 -6.34 -21.94 17.45
C GLN A 52 -6.62 -20.43 17.37
N ALA A 53 -5.60 -19.58 17.51
CA ALA A 53 -5.74 -18.13 17.36
C ALA A 53 -6.15 -17.71 15.94
N ALA A 54 -5.61 -18.39 14.92
CA ALA A 54 -5.95 -18.16 13.53
C ALA A 54 -7.42 -18.54 13.23
N ILE A 55 -7.86 -19.70 13.71
CA ILE A 55 -9.27 -20.15 13.59
C ILE A 55 -10.20 -19.19 14.33
N ALA A 56 -9.86 -18.73 15.54
CA ALA A 56 -10.65 -17.76 16.27
C ALA A 56 -10.77 -16.42 15.52
N SER A 57 -9.66 -15.94 14.94
CA SER A 57 -9.64 -14.72 14.13
C SER A 57 -10.46 -14.87 12.84
N PHE A 58 -10.39 -16.04 12.20
CA PHE A 58 -11.18 -16.37 11.03
C PHE A 58 -12.68 -16.35 11.36
N ARG A 59 -13.08 -17.03 12.43
CA ARG A 59 -14.46 -17.04 12.93
C ARG A 59 -14.98 -15.64 13.22
N ALA A 60 -14.19 -14.81 13.91
CA ALA A 60 -14.55 -13.42 14.17
C ALA A 60 -14.74 -12.60 12.88
N ARG A 61 -13.88 -12.81 11.87
CA ARG A 61 -13.96 -12.10 10.58
C ARG A 61 -15.23 -12.46 9.79
N TYR A 62 -15.63 -13.73 9.82
CA TYR A 62 -16.83 -14.22 9.12
C TYR A 62 -18.08 -14.27 10.00
N GLN A 63 -18.01 -13.73 11.22
CA GLN A 63 -19.11 -13.71 12.21
C GLN A 63 -19.67 -15.12 12.51
N ILE A 64 -18.78 -16.13 12.50
CA ILE A 64 -19.13 -17.51 12.85
C ILE A 64 -19.03 -17.66 14.37
N THR A 65 -20.18 -17.65 15.04
CA THR A 65 -20.28 -17.72 16.50
C THR A 65 -20.79 -19.07 17.00
N SER A 66 -21.43 -19.87 16.14
CA SER A 66 -21.89 -21.21 16.47
C SER A 66 -21.44 -22.30 15.47
N PRO A 67 -21.45 -23.59 15.89
CA PRO A 67 -21.20 -24.71 14.98
C PRO A 67 -22.18 -24.77 13.80
N GLU A 68 -23.43 -24.37 13.99
CA GLU A 68 -24.45 -24.31 12.93
C GLU A 68 -24.10 -23.25 11.88
N GLU A 69 -23.65 -22.07 12.31
CA GLU A 69 -23.16 -21.01 11.41
C GLU A 69 -21.90 -21.45 10.67
N GLN A 70 -21.02 -22.21 11.31
CA GLN A 70 -19.84 -22.79 10.65
C GLN A 70 -20.27 -23.74 9.53
N GLN A 71 -21.21 -24.66 9.80
CA GLN A 71 -21.71 -25.56 8.77
C GLN A 71 -22.40 -24.81 7.63
N ALA A 72 -23.21 -23.79 7.92
CA ALA A 72 -23.85 -22.97 6.90
C ALA A 72 -22.81 -22.27 6.01
N TRP A 73 -21.75 -21.72 6.60
CA TRP A 73 -20.65 -21.09 5.86
C TRP A 73 -19.90 -22.10 4.98
N LEU A 74 -19.56 -23.28 5.52
CA LEU A 74 -18.90 -24.34 4.76
C LEU A 74 -19.73 -24.80 3.56
N GLN A 75 -21.05 -24.95 3.73
CA GLN A 75 -21.98 -25.30 2.64
C GLN A 75 -22.08 -24.20 1.59
N GLN A 76 -22.21 -22.94 2.03
CA GLN A 76 -22.28 -21.79 1.13
C GLN A 76 -21.02 -21.65 0.28
N HIS A 77 -19.85 -21.88 0.88
CA HIS A 77 -18.55 -21.75 0.22
C HIS A 77 -18.06 -23.05 -0.44
N GLN A 78 -18.79 -24.16 -0.29
CA GLN A 78 -18.45 -25.48 -0.83
C GLN A 78 -17.06 -25.97 -0.36
N LEU A 79 -16.76 -25.74 0.91
CA LEU A 79 -15.48 -26.08 1.54
C LEU A 79 -15.67 -27.12 2.64
N THR A 80 -14.62 -27.89 2.87
CA THR A 80 -14.49 -28.80 4.01
C THR A 80 -13.94 -28.07 5.23
N GLU A 81 -14.10 -28.67 6.42
CA GLU A 81 -13.51 -28.13 7.65
C GLU A 81 -11.98 -28.09 7.58
N ALA A 82 -11.34 -29.06 6.93
CA ALA A 82 -9.90 -29.06 6.72
C ALA A 82 -9.45 -27.87 5.85
N GLU A 83 -10.15 -27.60 4.74
CA GLU A 83 -9.87 -26.44 3.88
C GLU A 83 -10.11 -25.12 4.60
N MET A 84 -11.14 -25.03 5.46
CA MET A 84 -11.35 -23.87 6.30
C MET A 84 -10.18 -23.64 7.26
N GLN A 85 -9.66 -24.70 7.89
CA GLN A 85 -8.48 -24.60 8.75
C GLN A 85 -7.25 -24.14 7.97
N GLU A 86 -7.02 -24.68 6.77
CA GLU A 86 -5.96 -24.24 5.87
C GLU A 86 -6.07 -22.75 5.52
N LEU A 87 -7.27 -22.28 5.16
CA LEU A 87 -7.54 -20.87 4.89
C LEU A 87 -7.34 -19.99 6.13
N ALA A 88 -7.69 -20.50 7.33
CA ALA A 88 -7.50 -19.79 8.57
C ALA A 88 -6.02 -19.60 8.92
N ILE A 89 -5.19 -20.63 8.76
CA ILE A 89 -3.75 -20.56 9.07
C ILE A 89 -2.93 -19.86 7.99
N ARG A 90 -3.44 -19.79 6.76
CA ARG A 90 -2.73 -19.21 5.60
C ARG A 90 -2.11 -17.82 5.87
N PRO A 91 -2.80 -16.83 6.48
CA PRO A 91 -2.20 -15.54 6.80
C PRO A 91 -1.03 -15.62 7.78
N VAL A 92 -1.08 -16.56 8.73
CA VAL A 92 0.01 -16.79 9.71
C VAL A 92 1.25 -17.30 8.99
N LEU A 93 1.09 -18.28 8.10
CA LEU A 93 2.20 -18.84 7.32
C LEU A 93 2.80 -17.80 6.37
N ILE A 94 1.97 -16.98 5.73
CA ILE A 94 2.43 -15.85 4.90
C ILE A 94 3.26 -14.88 5.74
N LYS A 95 2.80 -14.52 6.94
CA LYS A 95 3.55 -13.62 7.83
C LYS A 95 4.91 -14.21 8.24
N LYS A 96 4.99 -15.51 8.53
CA LYS A 96 6.26 -16.19 8.82
C LYS A 96 7.21 -16.15 7.63
N PHE A 97 6.69 -16.42 6.42
CA PHE A 97 7.45 -16.29 5.19
C PHE A 97 7.96 -14.86 4.98
N GLN A 98 7.10 -13.86 5.16
CA GLN A 98 7.46 -12.44 5.05
C GLN A 98 8.59 -12.06 6.00
N LEU A 99 8.49 -12.47 7.27
CA LEU A 99 9.50 -12.20 8.28
C LEU A 99 10.84 -12.88 7.96
N LEU A 100 10.80 -14.13 7.48
CA LEU A 100 12.03 -14.84 7.07
C LEU A 100 12.73 -14.11 5.91
N MET A 101 11.97 -13.66 4.91
CA MET A 101 12.50 -13.06 3.69
C MET A 101 12.95 -11.61 3.85
N TRP A 102 12.20 -10.81 4.61
CA TRP A 102 12.38 -9.36 4.68
C TRP A 102 12.59 -8.81 6.09
N GLY A 103 12.32 -9.57 7.14
CA GLY A 103 12.39 -9.09 8.52
C GLY A 103 13.75 -8.48 8.88
N ARG A 104 14.85 -9.12 8.48
CA ARG A 104 16.22 -8.64 8.76
C ARG A 104 16.58 -7.30 8.10
N LYS A 105 15.93 -6.95 6.99
CA LYS A 105 16.20 -5.71 6.24
C LYS A 105 15.08 -4.68 6.38
N LEU A 106 14.04 -4.99 7.15
CA LEU A 106 12.84 -4.16 7.27
C LEU A 106 13.16 -2.79 7.85
N GLU A 107 14.05 -2.72 8.83
CA GLU A 107 14.51 -1.45 9.41
C GLU A 107 15.23 -0.57 8.39
N SER A 108 16.18 -1.13 7.64
CA SER A 108 16.86 -0.40 6.57
C SER A 108 15.89 0.06 5.47
N TYR A 109 14.90 -0.77 5.13
CA TYR A 109 13.86 -0.44 4.17
C TYR A 109 12.97 0.70 4.67
N PHE A 110 12.57 0.66 5.94
CA PHE A 110 11.82 1.72 6.60
C PHE A 110 12.58 3.05 6.56
N LEU A 111 13.87 3.07 6.89
CA LEU A 111 14.69 4.28 6.84
C LEU A 111 14.79 4.87 5.42
N GLN A 112 14.95 4.02 4.39
CA GLN A 112 14.95 4.46 2.99
C GLN A 112 13.60 5.05 2.57
N ARG A 113 12.50 4.48 3.09
CA ARG A 113 11.13 4.93 2.79
C ARG A 113 10.67 6.06 3.71
N LYS A 114 11.45 6.45 4.73
CA LYS A 114 11.00 7.34 5.80
C LYS A 114 10.48 8.68 5.28
N ALA A 115 11.13 9.28 4.28
CA ALA A 115 10.64 10.53 3.67
C ALA A 115 9.27 10.38 2.95
N ASN A 116 8.91 9.18 2.50
CA ASN A 116 7.60 8.88 1.91
C ASN A 116 6.55 8.49 2.98
N LEU A 117 6.99 8.22 4.21
CA LEU A 117 6.12 7.75 5.31
C LEU A 117 5.88 8.85 6.35
N ASP A 118 6.87 9.70 6.58
CA ASP A 118 6.76 10.91 7.40
C ASP A 118 5.74 11.82 6.74
N GLN A 119 4.79 12.32 7.53
CA GLN A 119 3.77 13.23 7.07
C GLN A 119 4.03 14.64 7.57
N VAL A 120 3.66 15.62 6.77
CA VAL A 120 3.78 17.04 7.10
C VAL A 120 2.45 17.76 6.92
N VAL A 121 2.23 18.73 7.78
CA VAL A 121 1.30 19.85 7.56
C VAL A 121 2.16 21.10 7.44
N TYR A 122 1.95 21.88 6.38
CA TYR A 122 2.71 23.10 6.14
C TYR A 122 1.81 24.16 5.52
N SER A 123 2.17 25.42 5.74
CA SER A 123 1.50 26.54 5.13
C SER A 123 2.32 27.09 3.97
N LEU A 124 1.64 27.47 2.89
CA LEU A 124 2.22 27.97 1.66
C LEU A 124 1.50 29.25 1.21
N ILE A 125 2.28 30.25 0.80
CA ILE A 125 1.80 31.36 -0.04
C ILE A 125 2.59 31.30 -1.33
N ARG A 126 1.93 31.45 -2.48
CA ARG A 126 2.61 31.61 -3.77
C ARG A 126 2.12 32.85 -4.50
N THR A 127 3.05 33.60 -5.07
CA THR A 127 2.77 34.76 -5.92
C THR A 127 3.83 34.88 -7.02
N LYS A 128 3.50 35.52 -8.13
CA LYS A 128 4.47 35.85 -9.20
C LYS A 128 5.26 37.13 -8.92
N ASP A 129 4.86 37.91 -7.92
CA ASP A 129 5.47 39.18 -7.56
C ASP A 129 6.45 38.98 -6.38
N GLU A 130 7.75 39.16 -6.66
CA GLU A 130 8.83 39.05 -5.67
C GLU A 130 8.71 40.08 -4.56
N GLY A 131 8.41 41.34 -4.91
CA GLY A 131 8.29 42.44 -3.95
C GLY A 131 7.14 42.19 -2.98
N LEU A 132 6.01 41.71 -3.50
CA LEU A 132 4.89 41.29 -2.66
C LEU A 132 5.27 40.12 -1.76
N ALA A 133 5.96 39.10 -2.28
CA ALA A 133 6.38 37.96 -1.45
C ALA A 133 7.28 38.41 -0.28
N GLN A 134 8.21 39.33 -0.55
CA GLN A 134 9.11 39.86 0.47
C GLN A 134 8.36 40.68 1.54
N GLU A 135 7.42 41.54 1.10
CA GLU A 135 6.57 42.30 2.02
C GLU A 135 5.72 41.37 2.91
N LEU A 136 5.09 40.35 2.32
CA LEU A 136 4.28 39.39 3.07
C LEU A 136 5.11 38.62 4.09
N TYR A 137 6.33 38.22 3.72
CA TYR A 137 7.24 37.57 4.65
C TYR A 137 7.53 38.44 5.88
N PHE A 138 7.90 39.71 5.69
CA PHE A 138 8.17 40.61 6.81
C PHE A 138 6.94 40.82 7.70
N ARG A 139 5.77 41.09 7.12
CA ARG A 139 4.52 41.23 7.87
C ARG A 139 4.18 40.00 8.72
N ILE A 140 4.42 38.80 8.19
CA ILE A 140 4.18 37.55 8.92
C ILE A 140 5.24 37.35 10.00
N CYS A 141 6.51 37.63 9.70
CA CYS A 141 7.62 37.49 10.62
C CYS A 141 7.50 38.43 11.83
N GLU A 142 7.02 39.66 11.61
CA GLU A 142 6.81 40.69 12.63
C GLU A 142 5.46 40.54 13.34
N GLY A 143 4.59 39.63 12.90
CA GLY A 143 3.29 39.37 13.49
C GLY A 143 2.22 40.41 13.16
N GLU A 144 2.48 41.32 12.22
CA GLU A 144 1.52 42.33 11.74
C GLU A 144 0.34 41.68 10.98
N GLN A 145 0.60 40.55 10.33
CA GLN A 145 -0.43 39.79 9.62
C GLN A 145 -0.28 38.29 9.87
N SER A 146 -1.39 37.59 10.09
CA SER A 146 -1.36 36.13 10.18
C SER A 146 -1.08 35.50 8.81
N PHE A 147 -0.40 34.35 8.81
CA PHE A 147 -0.13 33.59 7.58
C PHE A 147 -1.43 33.28 6.83
N ALA A 148 -2.48 32.85 7.55
CA ALA A 148 -3.77 32.52 6.95
C ALA A 148 -4.42 33.71 6.24
N SER A 149 -4.44 34.88 6.87
CA SER A 149 -4.97 36.10 6.25
C SER A 149 -4.16 36.52 5.02
N ALA A 150 -2.83 36.42 5.09
CA ALA A 150 -1.96 36.73 3.96
C ALA A 150 -2.19 35.74 2.80
N ALA A 151 -2.34 34.45 3.09
CA ALA A 151 -2.59 33.42 2.09
C ALA A 151 -3.96 33.57 1.41
N GLU A 152 -5.02 33.80 2.18
CA GLU A 152 -6.37 34.01 1.65
C GLU A 152 -6.45 35.21 0.70
N LYS A 153 -5.73 36.28 1.02
CA LYS A 153 -5.80 37.53 0.27
C LYS A 153 -4.87 37.57 -0.93
N TYR A 154 -3.67 36.99 -0.82
CA TYR A 154 -2.59 37.22 -1.78
C TYR A 154 -2.07 35.95 -2.45
N SER A 155 -2.33 34.77 -1.90
CA SER A 155 -1.87 33.54 -2.56
C SER A 155 -2.64 33.29 -3.85
N GLN A 156 -1.92 32.87 -4.88
CA GLN A 156 -2.46 32.63 -6.22
C GLN A 156 -2.71 31.14 -6.50
N GLY A 157 -2.49 30.26 -5.52
CA GLY A 157 -2.78 28.83 -5.59
C GLY A 157 -4.07 28.40 -4.89
N SER A 158 -4.40 27.11 -4.97
CA SER A 158 -5.59 26.54 -4.30
C SER A 158 -5.56 26.67 -2.78
N GLU A 159 -4.36 26.77 -2.20
CA GLU A 159 -4.16 26.98 -0.78
C GLU A 159 -4.71 28.31 -0.24
N ALA A 160 -4.99 29.30 -1.11
CA ALA A 160 -5.68 30.51 -0.70
C ALA A 160 -7.04 30.21 -0.03
N LYS A 161 -7.72 29.12 -0.43
CA LYS A 161 -9.01 28.71 0.13
C LYS A 161 -8.90 28.02 1.49
N THR A 162 -7.70 27.66 1.92
CA THR A 162 -7.43 26.90 3.15
C THR A 162 -6.54 27.68 4.12
N GLY A 163 -6.47 29.01 3.98
CA GLY A 163 -5.56 29.83 4.80
C GLY A 163 -4.08 29.47 4.58
N GLY A 164 -3.74 28.96 3.39
CA GLY A 164 -2.40 28.50 3.05
C GLY A 164 -2.07 27.09 3.54
N VAL A 165 -2.90 26.48 4.39
CA VAL A 165 -2.59 25.19 5.04
C VAL A 165 -2.77 24.03 4.07
N LEU A 166 -1.77 23.16 4.02
CA LEU A 166 -1.70 21.95 3.20
C LEU A 166 -1.28 20.75 4.08
N GLY A 167 -1.91 19.60 3.87
CA GLY A 167 -1.62 18.36 4.60
C GLY A 167 -2.78 17.84 5.45
N PRO A 168 -2.61 16.70 6.14
CA PRO A 168 -1.39 15.89 6.21
C PRO A 168 -1.07 15.18 4.89
N VAL A 169 0.16 15.31 4.41
CA VAL A 169 0.66 14.63 3.19
C VAL A 169 2.05 14.05 3.44
N PRO A 170 2.48 13.00 2.72
CA PRO A 170 3.86 12.53 2.76
C PRO A 170 4.86 13.66 2.50
N LEU A 171 5.97 13.68 3.23
CA LEU A 171 7.03 14.68 3.08
C LEU A 171 7.63 14.70 1.65
N SER A 172 7.54 13.59 0.91
CA SER A 172 7.94 13.51 -0.50
C SER A 172 6.91 13.97 -1.52
N GLN A 173 5.68 14.27 -1.11
CA GLN A 173 4.62 14.69 -2.04
C GLN A 173 4.82 16.12 -2.61
N PRO A 174 5.27 17.12 -1.83
CA PRO A 174 5.50 18.47 -2.35
C PRO A 174 6.62 18.51 -3.41
N HIS A 175 6.74 19.66 -4.11
CA HIS A 175 7.85 19.89 -5.03
C HIS A 175 9.21 19.66 -4.33
N PRO A 176 10.25 19.09 -4.99
CA PRO A 176 11.52 18.71 -4.34
C PRO A 176 12.18 19.82 -3.53
N VAL A 177 12.10 21.07 -4.00
CA VAL A 177 12.60 22.25 -3.26
C VAL A 177 11.84 22.48 -1.95
N ILE A 178 10.50 22.32 -1.97
CA ILE A 178 9.66 22.44 -0.78
C ILE A 178 9.95 21.27 0.18
N GLN A 179 10.06 20.05 -0.34
CA GLN A 179 10.44 18.88 0.45
C GLN A 179 11.76 19.12 1.20
N GLN A 180 12.79 19.63 0.52
CA GLN A 180 14.09 19.90 1.15
C GLN A 180 13.95 20.93 2.29
N ILE A 181 13.21 22.02 2.05
CA ILE A 181 12.95 23.05 3.07
C ILE A 181 12.24 22.43 4.28
N LEU A 182 11.15 21.70 4.07
CA LEU A 182 10.37 21.09 5.14
C LEU A 182 11.18 20.04 5.92
N SER A 183 12.08 19.30 5.27
CA SER A 183 12.89 18.26 5.90
C SER A 183 13.88 18.77 6.95
N ILE A 184 14.32 20.02 6.82
CA ILE A 184 15.25 20.68 7.76
C ILE A 184 14.54 21.69 8.67
N SER A 185 13.21 21.84 8.53
CA SER A 185 12.43 22.83 9.28
C SER A 185 12.06 22.35 10.67
N GLN A 186 11.95 23.29 11.60
CA GLN A 186 11.25 23.07 12.87
C GLN A 186 9.78 23.51 12.76
N PRO A 187 8.84 22.89 13.51
CA PRO A 187 7.47 23.37 13.57
C PRO A 187 7.38 24.85 13.94
N GLY A 188 6.60 25.62 13.20
CA GLY A 188 6.47 27.07 13.30
C GLY A 188 7.52 27.86 12.50
N GLN A 189 8.58 27.23 11.98
CA GLN A 189 9.65 27.93 11.26
C GLN A 189 9.16 28.48 9.93
N LEU A 190 9.20 29.80 9.79
CA LEU A 190 8.93 30.55 8.57
C LEU A 190 10.22 30.68 7.76
N TRP A 191 10.14 30.44 6.46
CA TRP A 191 11.24 30.63 5.52
C TRP A 191 11.02 31.87 4.67
N GLU A 192 12.12 32.56 4.36
CA GLU A 192 12.16 33.65 3.39
C GLU A 192 11.60 33.22 2.03
N PRO A 193 11.05 34.16 1.23
CA PRO A 193 10.55 33.87 -0.10
C PRO A 193 11.62 33.20 -0.97
N ARG A 194 11.24 32.14 -1.67
CA ARG A 194 12.12 31.46 -2.63
C ARG A 194 11.46 31.31 -3.98
N ALA A 195 12.23 31.52 -5.03
CA ALA A 195 11.80 31.25 -6.39
C ALA A 195 11.75 29.73 -6.65
N ILE A 196 10.60 29.25 -7.13
CA ILE A 196 10.38 27.89 -7.63
C ILE A 196 9.65 28.03 -8.97
N ALA A 197 10.36 27.76 -10.06
CA ALA A 197 9.89 28.05 -11.42
C ALA A 197 9.43 29.53 -11.54
N GLU A 198 8.18 29.80 -11.90
CA GLU A 198 7.62 31.15 -12.02
C GLU A 198 7.04 31.74 -10.72
N TRP A 199 7.14 31.02 -9.61
CA TRP A 199 6.51 31.38 -8.33
C TRP A 199 7.53 31.78 -7.29
N PHE A 200 7.25 32.85 -6.54
CA PHE A 200 7.85 33.11 -5.24
C PHE A 200 6.97 32.49 -4.16
N VAL A 201 7.56 31.62 -3.35
CA VAL A 201 6.85 30.89 -2.30
C VAL A 201 7.34 31.25 -0.91
N ILE A 202 6.41 31.41 0.02
CA ILE A 202 6.66 31.54 1.46
C ILE A 202 6.16 30.26 2.10
N ILE A 203 7.00 29.62 2.90
CA ILE A 203 6.72 28.30 3.48
C ILE A 203 6.87 28.38 4.99
N ARG A 204 5.94 27.77 5.71
CA ARG A 204 6.06 27.51 7.14
C ARG A 204 5.72 26.05 7.45
N LEU A 205 6.60 25.35 8.15
CA LEU A 205 6.25 24.00 8.65
C LEU A 205 5.27 24.17 9.80
N GLU A 206 4.07 23.58 9.73
CA GLU A 206 3.11 23.62 10.85
C GLU A 206 3.31 22.43 11.78
N LYS A 207 3.44 21.23 11.20
CA LYS A 207 3.58 19.98 11.95
C LYS A 207 4.35 18.95 11.14
N LEU A 208 5.33 18.30 11.79
CA LEU A 208 5.96 17.08 11.31
C LEU A 208 5.43 15.89 12.12
N MET A 209 4.99 14.85 11.41
CA MET A 209 4.48 13.60 11.98
C MET A 209 5.39 12.47 11.50
N PRO A 210 6.46 12.17 12.27
CA PRO A 210 7.40 11.13 11.88
C PRO A 210 6.71 9.77 11.91
N ALA A 211 6.85 8.99 10.85
CA ALA A 211 6.49 7.60 10.85
C ALA A 211 7.33 6.85 11.90
N GLN A 212 6.70 5.88 12.54
CA GLN A 212 7.30 5.00 13.52
C GLN A 212 7.21 3.56 13.03
N LEU A 213 8.27 2.79 13.22
CA LEU A 213 8.31 1.37 12.86
C LEU A 213 7.61 0.52 13.93
N ASN A 214 6.32 0.80 14.15
CA ASN A 214 5.44 0.00 15.01
C ASN A 214 4.91 -1.23 14.26
N ASP A 215 4.21 -2.13 14.95
CA ASP A 215 3.72 -3.40 14.37
C ASP A 215 2.87 -3.20 13.11
N ALA A 216 2.03 -2.15 13.08
CA ALA A 216 1.21 -1.83 11.92
C ALA A 216 2.07 -1.39 10.71
N MET A 217 3.04 -0.50 10.94
CA MET A 217 3.99 -0.06 9.90
C MET A 217 4.87 -1.22 9.42
N GLN A 218 5.31 -2.08 10.33
CA GLN A 218 6.07 -3.28 9.97
C GLN A 218 5.25 -4.18 9.04
N GLN A 219 3.99 -4.47 9.39
CA GLN A 219 3.12 -5.30 8.55
C GLN A 219 2.88 -4.64 7.19
N GLN A 220 2.63 -3.33 7.14
CA GLN A 220 2.44 -2.59 5.88
C GLN A 220 3.66 -2.72 4.96
N LEU A 221 4.88 -2.56 5.49
CA LEU A 221 6.10 -2.66 4.69
C LEU A 221 6.40 -4.10 4.25
N LEU A 222 6.09 -5.09 5.09
CA LEU A 222 6.19 -6.50 4.72
C LEU A 222 5.21 -6.85 3.59
N ASP A 223 3.98 -6.36 3.66
CA ASP A 223 2.97 -6.55 2.62
C ASP A 223 3.39 -5.89 1.30
N GLU A 224 3.92 -4.67 1.35
CA GLU A 224 4.46 -3.97 0.16
C GLU A 224 5.58 -4.78 -0.54
N LEU A 225 6.53 -5.29 0.25
CA LEU A 225 7.63 -6.11 -0.23
C LEU A 225 7.16 -7.46 -0.77
N PHE A 226 6.17 -8.06 -0.10
CA PHE A 226 5.56 -9.32 -0.49
C PHE A 226 4.80 -9.19 -1.81
N GLU A 227 3.98 -8.14 -1.98
CA GLU A 227 3.25 -7.88 -3.22
C GLU A 227 4.21 -7.66 -4.39
N THR A 228 5.25 -6.86 -4.18
CA THR A 228 6.30 -6.63 -5.19
C THR A 228 6.97 -7.94 -5.61
N TRP A 229 7.23 -8.83 -4.66
CA TRP A 229 7.82 -10.13 -4.94
C TRP A 229 6.85 -11.06 -5.68
N ILE A 230 5.59 -11.16 -5.25
CA ILE A 230 4.56 -11.97 -5.89
C ILE A 230 4.37 -11.55 -7.34
N GLN A 231 4.26 -10.25 -7.62
CA GLN A 231 4.10 -9.74 -8.97
C GLN A 231 5.25 -10.18 -9.88
N LYS A 232 6.50 -10.12 -9.40
CA LYS A 232 7.67 -10.61 -10.15
C LYS A 232 7.63 -12.11 -10.40
N GLN A 233 7.24 -12.92 -9.42
CA GLN A 233 7.11 -14.38 -9.58
C GLN A 233 6.03 -14.74 -10.60
N VAL A 234 4.85 -14.11 -10.50
CA VAL A 234 3.75 -14.35 -11.43
C VAL A 234 4.13 -13.94 -12.85
N GLN A 235 4.74 -12.77 -13.03
CA GLN A 235 5.20 -12.29 -14.34
C GLN A 235 6.21 -13.26 -14.98
N THR A 236 7.17 -13.74 -14.20
CA THR A 236 8.19 -14.70 -14.67
C THR A 236 7.54 -16.01 -15.14
N ARG A 237 6.58 -16.54 -14.36
CA ARG A 237 5.86 -17.77 -14.69
C ARG A 237 4.95 -17.62 -15.90
N LEU A 238 4.29 -16.48 -16.06
CA LEU A 238 3.49 -16.18 -17.24
C LEU A 238 4.35 -16.18 -18.51
N GLN A 239 5.52 -15.55 -18.48
CA GLN A 239 6.45 -15.53 -19.61
C GLN A 239 6.93 -16.94 -20.00
N SER A 240 7.26 -17.78 -19.02
CA SER A 240 7.63 -19.19 -19.29
C SER A 240 6.46 -20.01 -19.85
N SER A 241 5.23 -19.74 -19.42
CA SER A 241 4.04 -20.47 -19.88
C SER A 241 3.57 -20.04 -21.27
N SER A 242 3.66 -18.75 -21.62
CA SER A 242 3.31 -18.26 -22.97
C SER A 242 4.20 -18.88 -24.06
N HIS A 243 5.49 -19.08 -23.76
CA HIS A 243 6.42 -19.72 -24.70
C HIS A 243 6.07 -21.18 -24.99
N VAL A 244 5.49 -21.90 -24.00
CA VAL A 244 5.02 -23.28 -24.14
C VAL A 244 3.67 -23.35 -24.88
N MET A 245 2.79 -22.34 -24.72
CA MET A 245 1.51 -22.32 -25.43
C MET A 245 1.66 -22.00 -26.92
N GLU A 246 2.65 -21.20 -27.33
CA GLU A 246 2.95 -20.94 -28.75
C GLU A 246 3.52 -22.18 -29.46
N THR A 247 4.30 -23.01 -28.76
CA THR A 247 4.86 -24.25 -29.34
C THR A 247 3.86 -25.40 -29.44
N VAL A 248 2.74 -25.33 -28.71
CA VAL A 248 1.65 -26.32 -28.79
C VAL A 248 0.58 -25.91 -29.81
N ALA A 249 0.56 -24.64 -30.23
CA ALA A 249 -0.37 -24.11 -31.23
C ALA A 249 0.21 -24.07 -32.66
N ALA A 250 1.49 -24.43 -32.84
CA ALA A 250 2.17 -24.57 -34.13
C ALA A 250 2.32 -26.04 -34.54
#